data_AF-A0A507EF17-F1
#
_entry.id   AF-A0A507EF17-F1
#
_cell.length_a   1.000
_cell.length_b   1.000
_cell.length_c   1.000
_cell.angle_alpha   90.00
_cell.angle_beta   90.00
_cell.angle_gamma   90.00
#
_symmetry.space_group_name_H-M   'P 1'
#
loop_
_entity.id
_entity.type
_entity.pdbx_description
1 polymer ?
#
loop_
_entity_poly.entity_id
_entity_poly.type
_entity_poly.pdbx_seq_one_letter_code
_entity_poly.pdbx_strand_id
1 'polypeptide(L)'
;MNLTSLAAKIATTEPVDLFIDAFVSFDTLLNTYVPVPTALAPFLESLNAYKAPHAKSLPLMNPFYAVLLIVTYLVVIHSGVVVMKSFQRVNVSTLAFWHNIFLTWLSAYMGFGILSEAVRNRYSVFRTPVDNSPNGWPMAKMLWLFYVSKIFEFVDTLIMVLKKNNHQISFLHLYHHSSILLVTGVSIFYSPGGE
;
A
#
# COMPACT_ATOMS: atom_id res chain seq x y z
N MET A 1 -13.83 25.73 1.89
CA MET A 1 -14.68 24.58 1.50
C MET A 1 -15.71 24.40 2.61
N ASN A 2 -17.02 24.46 2.31
CA ASN A 2 -18.07 24.30 3.34
C ASN A 2 -18.42 22.82 3.55
N LEU A 3 -18.94 22.45 4.71
CA LEU A 3 -19.20 21.04 5.09
C LEU A 3 -20.15 20.32 4.12
N THR A 4 -21.10 21.05 3.53
CA THR A 4 -22.04 20.52 2.53
C THR A 4 -21.36 20.18 1.20
N SER A 5 -20.42 21.00 0.73
CA SER A 5 -19.61 20.70 -0.47
C SER A 5 -18.67 19.51 -0.27
N LEU A 6 -18.13 19.33 0.95
CA LEU A 6 -17.30 18.17 1.29
C LEU A 6 -18.13 16.87 1.32
N ALA A 7 -19.30 16.90 1.97
CA ALA A 7 -20.18 15.74 2.03
C ALA A 7 -20.67 15.30 0.64
N ALA A 8 -21.01 16.25 -0.23
CA ALA A 8 -21.41 15.96 -1.60
C ALA A 8 -20.25 15.35 -2.42
N LYS A 9 -19.02 15.86 -2.27
CA LYS A 9 -17.82 15.28 -2.92
C LYS A 9 -17.59 13.85 -2.44
N ILE A 10 -17.66 13.59 -1.14
CA ILE A 10 -17.47 12.23 -0.57
C ILE A 10 -18.54 11.27 -1.10
N ALA A 11 -19.79 11.71 -1.21
CA ALA A 11 -20.90 10.87 -1.65
C ALA A 11 -20.81 10.40 -3.11
N THR A 12 -20.08 11.12 -3.97
CA THR A 12 -19.95 10.80 -5.40
C THR A 12 -18.57 10.28 -5.80
N THR A 13 -17.63 10.24 -4.87
CA THR A 13 -16.25 9.79 -5.13
C THR A 13 -16.14 8.30 -4.82
N GLU A 14 -15.58 7.52 -5.75
CA GLU A 14 -15.27 6.12 -5.51
C GLU A 14 -14.32 6.00 -4.30
N PRO A 15 -14.52 5.02 -3.39
CA PRO A 15 -13.68 4.91 -2.19
C PRO A 15 -12.18 4.89 -2.49
N VAL A 16 -11.74 4.21 -3.55
CA VAL A 16 -10.33 4.19 -3.97
C VAL A 16 -9.78 5.58 -4.30
N ASP A 17 -10.59 6.49 -4.84
CA ASP A 17 -10.14 7.83 -5.19
C ASP A 17 -9.91 8.69 -3.94
N LEU A 18 -10.64 8.41 -2.84
CA LEU A 18 -10.33 9.00 -1.53
C LEU A 18 -8.97 8.54 -1.00
N PHE A 19 -8.62 7.27 -1.19
CA PHE A 19 -7.29 6.77 -0.86
C PHE A 19 -6.22 7.45 -1.73
N ILE A 20 -6.44 7.55 -3.04
CA ILE A 20 -5.50 8.22 -3.94
C ILE A 20 -5.28 9.67 -3.49
N ASP A 21 -6.33 10.46 -3.24
CA ASP A 21 -6.22 11.85 -2.77
C ASP A 21 -5.40 11.95 -1.46
N ALA A 22 -5.66 11.05 -0.50
CA ALA A 22 -4.92 11.00 0.76
C ALA A 22 -3.43 10.67 0.55
N PHE A 23 -3.14 9.70 -0.32
CA PHE A 23 -1.78 9.27 -0.60
C PHE A 23 -1.02 10.24 -1.51
N VAL A 24 -1.68 11.04 -2.36
CA VAL A 24 -1.04 12.16 -3.08
C VAL A 24 -0.51 13.20 -2.10
N SER A 25 -1.31 13.53 -1.08
CA SER A 25 -0.89 14.46 -0.03
C SER A 25 0.30 13.90 0.76
N PHE A 26 0.25 12.61 1.11
CA PHE A 26 1.34 11.94 1.80
C PHE A 26 2.62 11.84 0.95
N ASP A 27 2.50 11.47 -0.33
CA ASP A 27 3.62 11.40 -1.27
C ASP A 27 4.27 12.77 -1.44
N THR A 28 3.49 13.84 -1.51
CA THR A 28 4.00 15.22 -1.54
C THR A 28 4.83 15.55 -0.29
N LEU A 29 4.32 15.18 0.90
CA LEU A 29 5.05 15.36 2.15
C LEU A 29 6.34 14.53 2.18
N LEU A 30 6.30 13.27 1.74
CA LEU A 30 7.49 12.42 1.65
C LEU A 30 8.54 13.01 0.72
N ASN A 31 8.16 13.47 -0.47
CA ASN A 31 9.09 14.11 -1.41
C ASN A 31 9.67 15.41 -0.83
N THR A 32 8.92 16.13 0.00
CA THR A 32 9.37 17.38 0.62
C THR A 32 10.37 17.14 1.76
N TYR A 33 10.08 16.20 2.66
CA TYR A 33 10.85 16.00 3.89
C TYR A 33 11.89 14.88 3.80
N VAL A 34 11.71 13.94 2.86
CA VAL A 34 12.62 12.81 2.64
C VAL A 34 12.98 12.76 1.15
N PRO A 35 13.83 13.70 0.69
CA PRO A 35 14.24 13.73 -0.70
C PRO A 35 15.06 12.48 -1.04
N VAL A 36 14.92 12.03 -2.28
CA VAL A 36 15.74 10.94 -2.83
C VAL A 36 17.23 11.34 -2.74
N PRO A 37 18.09 10.50 -2.14
CA PRO A 37 19.52 10.76 -2.12
C PRO A 37 20.08 10.93 -3.54
N THR A 38 20.89 11.97 -3.77
CA THR A 38 21.43 12.31 -5.10
C THR A 38 22.19 11.14 -5.74
N ALA A 39 22.85 10.31 -4.92
CA ALA A 39 23.55 9.11 -5.37
C ALA A 39 22.62 8.05 -6.00
N LEU A 40 21.34 8.02 -5.63
CA LEU A 40 20.35 7.06 -6.14
C LEU A 40 19.55 7.62 -7.33
N ALA A 41 19.61 8.92 -7.59
CA ALA A 41 18.81 9.57 -8.63
C ALA A 41 19.03 8.96 -10.03
N PRO A 42 20.26 8.71 -10.51
CA PRO A 42 20.47 8.13 -11.83
C PRO A 42 19.88 6.71 -11.96
N PHE A 43 20.00 5.92 -10.89
CA PHE A 43 19.43 4.58 -10.85
C PHE A 43 17.90 4.63 -10.90
N LEU A 44 17.27 5.48 -10.08
CA LEU A 44 15.81 5.62 -10.06
C LEU A 44 15.25 6.20 -11.35
N GLU A 45 15.99 7.09 -12.01
CA GLU A 45 15.64 7.59 -13.34
C GLU A 45 15.68 6.46 -14.38
N SER A 46 16.69 5.59 -14.34
CA SER A 46 16.77 4.41 -15.20
C SER A 46 15.60 3.45 -14.99
N LEU A 47 15.15 3.25 -13.74
CA LEU A 47 13.95 2.45 -13.44
C LEU A 47 12.69 3.12 -13.98
N ASN A 48 12.55 4.44 -13.81
CA ASN A 48 11.39 5.20 -14.28
C ASN A 48 11.18 5.13 -15.80
N ALA A 49 12.23 4.82 -16.58
CA ALA A 49 12.11 4.56 -18.02
C ALA A 49 11.18 3.38 -18.34
N TYR A 50 11.07 2.41 -17.42
CA TYR A 50 10.23 1.22 -17.57
C TYR A 50 8.88 1.32 -16.86
N LYS A 51 8.59 2.47 -16.23
CA LYS A 51 7.37 2.67 -15.45
C LYS A 51 6.14 2.72 -16.36
N ALA A 52 5.14 1.89 -16.05
CA ALA A 52 3.90 1.81 -16.80
C ALA A 52 3.14 3.15 -16.83
N PRO A 53 2.41 3.46 -17.92
CA PRO A 53 1.62 4.70 -18.05
C PRO A 53 0.72 4.99 -16.85
N HIS A 54 -0.11 4.03 -16.43
CA HIS A 54 -1.02 4.19 -15.29
C HIS A 54 -0.27 4.36 -13.97
N ALA A 55 0.86 3.68 -13.78
CA ALA A 55 1.68 3.79 -12.56
C ALA A 55 2.27 5.20 -12.37
N LYS A 56 2.42 6.00 -13.44
CA LYS A 56 2.89 7.41 -13.33
C LYS A 56 1.88 8.32 -12.63
N SER A 57 0.60 8.00 -12.72
CA SER A 57 -0.50 8.78 -12.12
C SER A 57 -0.84 8.33 -10.70
N LEU A 58 -0.18 7.28 -10.19
CA LEU A 58 -0.45 6.71 -8.87
C LEU A 58 0.61 7.15 -7.86
N PRO A 59 0.21 7.55 -6.63
CA PRO A 59 1.15 7.98 -5.60
C PRO A 59 1.93 6.78 -5.02
N LEU A 60 3.06 7.04 -4.34
CA LEU A 60 3.96 6.01 -3.79
C LEU A 60 4.53 5.00 -4.79
N MET A 61 4.53 5.33 -6.08
CA MET A 61 5.12 4.52 -7.15
C MET A 61 6.59 4.88 -7.43
N ASN A 62 7.29 5.46 -6.46
CA ASN A 62 8.74 5.63 -6.51
C ASN A 62 9.38 4.44 -5.76
N PRO A 63 10.21 3.60 -6.41
CA PRO A 63 10.82 2.42 -5.79
C PRO A 63 11.62 2.73 -4.52
N PHE A 64 12.19 3.94 -4.43
CA PHE A 64 12.88 4.39 -3.22
C PHE A 64 11.97 4.40 -1.99
N TYR A 65 10.74 4.90 -2.13
CA TYR A 65 9.80 4.97 -1.00
C TYR A 65 9.31 3.59 -0.57
N ALA A 66 9.15 2.64 -1.50
CA ALA A 66 8.83 1.25 -1.14
C ALA A 66 9.93 0.63 -0.27
N VAL A 67 11.21 0.78 -0.67
CA VAL A 67 12.35 0.29 0.11
C VAL A 67 12.45 1.02 1.45
N LEU A 68 12.26 2.35 1.46
CA LEU A 68 12.28 3.14 2.69
C LEU A 68 11.19 2.69 3.68
N LEU A 69 9.99 2.39 3.21
CA LEU A 69 8.90 1.87 4.04
C LEU A 69 9.28 0.51 4.66
N ILE A 70 9.91 -0.39 3.90
CA ILE A 70 10.37 -1.69 4.42
C ILE A 70 11.46 -1.51 5.48
N VAL A 71 12.47 -0.67 5.20
CA VAL A 71 13.55 -0.40 6.15
C VAL A 71 12.97 0.23 7.43
N THR A 72 12.08 1.21 7.28
CA THR A 72 11.40 1.86 8.40
C THR A 72 10.60 0.84 9.21
N TYR A 73 9.82 -0.02 8.56
CA TYR A 73 9.08 -1.09 9.20
C TYR A 73 10.00 -1.99 10.03
N LEU A 74 11.07 -2.53 9.45
CA LEU A 74 12.00 -3.41 10.15
C LEU A 74 12.68 -2.71 11.34
N VAL A 75 13.11 -1.46 11.18
CA VAL A 75 13.72 -0.67 12.25
C VAL A 75 12.71 -0.40 13.38
N VAL A 76 11.48 -0.03 13.05
CA VAL A 76 10.42 0.24 14.04
C VAL A 76 10.05 -1.03 14.80
N ILE A 77 9.91 -2.17 14.12
CA ILE A 77 9.60 -3.45 14.79
C ILE A 77 10.77 -3.87 15.68
N HIS A 78 12.01 -3.82 15.19
CA HIS A 78 13.18 -4.19 15.99
C HIS A 78 13.30 -3.29 17.23
N SER A 79 13.26 -1.97 17.03
CA SER A 79 13.33 -1.00 18.12
C SER A 79 12.17 -1.15 19.09
N GLY A 80 10.95 -1.37 18.57
CA GLY A 80 9.75 -1.58 19.37
C GLY A 80 9.85 -2.81 20.26
N VAL A 81 10.36 -3.94 19.76
CA VAL A 81 10.60 -5.14 20.58
C VAL A 81 11.62 -4.85 21.68
N VAL A 82 12.72 -4.16 21.37
CA VAL A 82 13.75 -3.80 22.36
C VAL A 82 13.19 -2.90 23.45
N VAL A 83 12.50 -1.82 23.07
CA VAL A 83 11.88 -0.87 24.00
C VAL A 83 10.86 -1.57 24.89
N MET A 84 9.97 -2.39 24.30
CA MET A 84 8.92 -3.10 25.03
C MET A 84 9.46 -4.11 26.05
N LYS A 85 10.75 -4.48 26.04
CA LYS A 85 11.34 -5.28 27.13
C LYS A 85 11.22 -4.57 28.48
N SER A 86 11.32 -3.25 28.50
CA SER A 86 11.27 -2.42 29.72
C SER A 86 9.87 -1.96 30.12
N PHE A 87 8.86 -2.15 29.27
CA PHE A 87 7.47 -1.75 29.54
C PHE A 87 6.58 -2.94 29.85
N GLN A 88 5.39 -2.71 30.40
CA GLN A 88 4.37 -3.76 30.55
C GLN A 88 3.63 -3.98 29.22
N ARG A 89 2.94 -5.12 29.10
CA ARG A 89 2.07 -5.39 27.94
C ARG A 89 0.98 -4.32 27.84
N VAL A 90 0.78 -3.75 26.66
CA VAL A 90 -0.25 -2.74 26.41
C VAL A 90 -1.55 -3.43 26.00
N ASN A 91 -2.69 -2.98 26.55
CA ASN A 91 -4.00 -3.43 26.09
C ASN A 91 -4.43 -2.66 24.84
N VAL A 92 -4.09 -3.20 23.67
CA VAL A 92 -4.46 -2.67 22.35
C VAL A 92 -5.62 -3.45 21.72
N SER A 93 -6.46 -4.14 22.52
CA SER A 93 -7.51 -5.02 21.99
C SER A 93 -8.54 -4.26 21.15
N THR A 94 -8.94 -3.07 21.57
CA THR A 94 -9.86 -2.21 20.81
C THR A 94 -9.24 -1.75 19.49
N LEU A 95 -7.97 -1.36 19.50
CA LEU A 95 -7.25 -1.00 18.27
C LEU A 95 -7.19 -2.20 17.31
N ALA A 96 -6.81 -3.38 17.81
CA ALA A 96 -6.74 -4.60 17.01
C ALA A 96 -8.09 -4.99 16.42
N PHE A 97 -9.18 -4.86 17.18
CA PHE A 97 -10.53 -5.13 16.70
C PHE A 97 -10.91 -4.23 15.51
N TRP A 98 -10.75 -2.90 15.66
CA TRP A 98 -11.08 -1.96 14.58
C TRP A 98 -10.14 -2.09 13.38
N HIS A 99 -8.86 -2.37 13.63
CA HIS A 99 -7.89 -2.62 12.58
C HIS A 99 -8.27 -3.84 11.73
N ASN A 100 -8.63 -4.95 12.37
CA ASN A 100 -9.07 -6.17 11.69
C ASN A 100 -10.37 -5.96 10.90
N ILE A 101 -11.33 -5.22 11.45
CA ILE A 101 -12.55 -4.83 10.72
C ILE A 101 -12.17 -4.03 9.47
N PHE A 102 -11.34 -2.99 9.62
CA PHE A 102 -10.89 -2.16 8.51
C PHE A 102 -10.23 -3.00 7.41
N LEU A 103 -9.26 -3.86 7.75
CA LEU A 103 -8.58 -4.72 6.77
C LEU A 103 -9.53 -5.71 6.11
N THR A 104 -10.52 -6.23 6.83
CA THR A 104 -11.54 -7.13 6.27
C THR A 104 -12.38 -6.42 5.21
N TRP A 105 -12.89 -5.22 5.52
CA TRP A 105 -13.65 -4.42 4.57
C TRP A 105 -12.82 -3.96 3.37
N LEU A 106 -11.58 -3.52 3.62
CA LEU A 106 -10.65 -3.13 2.56
C LEU A 106 -10.36 -4.31 1.62
N SER A 107 -10.10 -5.50 2.18
CA SER A 107 -9.88 -6.73 1.40
C SER A 107 -11.09 -7.12 0.57
N ALA A 108 -12.30 -7.04 1.15
CA ALA A 108 -13.53 -7.29 0.41
C ALA A 108 -13.73 -6.29 -0.73
N TYR A 109 -13.53 -4.99 -0.47
CA TYR A 109 -13.64 -3.95 -1.49
C TYR A 109 -12.67 -4.18 -2.66
N MET A 110 -11.39 -4.42 -2.37
CA MET A 110 -10.38 -4.71 -3.40
C MET A 110 -10.72 -5.99 -4.16
N GLY A 111 -11.12 -7.06 -3.45
CA GLY A 111 -11.47 -8.34 -4.07
C GLY A 111 -12.65 -8.21 -5.03
N PHE A 112 -13.74 -7.55 -4.61
CA PHE A 112 -14.89 -7.30 -5.48
C PHE A 112 -14.56 -6.31 -6.61
N GLY A 113 -13.76 -5.28 -6.36
CA GLY A 113 -13.31 -4.33 -7.37
C GLY A 113 -12.49 -5.01 -8.47
N ILE A 114 -11.47 -5.78 -8.10
CA ILE A 114 -10.63 -6.55 -9.04
C ILE A 114 -11.50 -7.55 -9.82
N LEU A 115 -12.39 -8.29 -9.14
CA LEU A 115 -13.27 -9.24 -9.82
C LEU A 115 -14.24 -8.54 -10.79
N SER A 116 -14.82 -7.41 -10.39
CA SER A 116 -15.72 -6.63 -11.24
C SER A 116 -15.00 -6.15 -12.49
N GLU A 117 -13.78 -5.60 -12.34
CA GLU A 117 -12.98 -5.13 -13.47
C GLU A 117 -12.50 -6.28 -14.37
N ALA A 118 -12.15 -7.44 -13.79
CA ALA A 118 -11.81 -8.63 -14.55
C ALA A 118 -12.99 -9.11 -15.40
N VAL A 119 -14.21 -9.13 -14.85
CA VAL A 119 -15.43 -9.51 -15.57
C VAL A 119 -15.78 -8.48 -16.65
N ARG A 120 -15.73 -7.18 -16.33
CA ARG A 120 -16.05 -6.07 -17.26
C ARG A 120 -15.12 -6.08 -18.47
N ASN A 121 -13.83 -6.31 -18.24
CA ASN A 121 -12.81 -6.33 -19.28
C ASN A 121 -12.58 -7.73 -19.89
N ARG A 122 -13.40 -8.73 -19.51
CA ARG A 122 -13.37 -10.11 -20.04
C ARG A 122 -11.99 -10.76 -19.92
N TYR A 123 -11.36 -10.61 -18.76
CA TYR A 123 -10.07 -11.20 -18.46
C TYR A 123 -10.14 -12.72 -18.63
N SER A 124 -9.15 -13.26 -19.33
CA SER A 124 -8.86 -14.69 -19.36
C SER A 124 -8.09 -15.06 -18.09
N VAL A 125 -8.22 -16.32 -17.64
CA VAL A 125 -7.40 -16.86 -16.53
C VAL A 125 -5.90 -16.79 -16.86
N PHE A 126 -5.53 -16.80 -18.15
CA PHE A 126 -4.15 -16.71 -18.63
C PHE A 126 -4.05 -15.78 -19.85
N ARG A 127 -2.95 -15.02 -19.98
CA ARG A 127 -2.62 -14.22 -21.18
C ARG A 127 -3.59 -13.05 -21.45
N THR A 128 -4.07 -12.42 -20.39
CA THR A 128 -4.63 -11.08 -20.44
C THR A 128 -3.53 -10.00 -20.38
N PRO A 129 -3.20 -9.32 -21.50
CA PRO A 129 -2.21 -8.26 -21.46
C PRO A 129 -2.65 -7.06 -20.61
N VAL A 130 -1.68 -6.27 -20.17
CA VAL A 130 -1.94 -4.97 -19.52
C VAL A 130 -2.65 -4.03 -20.49
N ASP A 131 -3.80 -3.48 -20.07
CA ASP A 131 -4.48 -2.43 -20.79
C ASP A 131 -3.98 -1.04 -20.34
N ASN A 132 -3.19 -0.40 -21.20
CA ASN A 132 -2.69 0.97 -20.96
C ASN A 132 -3.67 2.06 -21.41
N SER A 133 -4.83 1.68 -21.98
CA SER A 133 -5.90 2.63 -22.32
C SER A 133 -6.64 3.11 -21.07
N PRO A 134 -7.51 4.14 -21.20
CA PRO A 134 -8.36 4.58 -20.09
C PRO A 134 -9.23 3.48 -19.47
N ASN A 135 -9.53 2.40 -20.21
CA ASN A 135 -10.33 1.28 -19.70
C ASN A 135 -9.58 0.42 -18.68
N GLY A 136 -8.25 0.39 -18.72
CA GLY A 136 -7.41 -0.31 -17.73
C GLY A 136 -7.19 0.47 -16.44
N TRP A 137 -7.54 1.77 -16.40
CA TRP A 137 -7.32 2.62 -15.24
C TRP A 137 -8.05 2.15 -13.97
N PRO A 138 -9.33 1.73 -14.01
CA PRO A 138 -10.00 1.20 -12.82
C PRO A 138 -9.30 -0.02 -12.21
N MET A 139 -8.81 -0.94 -13.04
CA MET A 139 -8.02 -2.09 -12.57
C MET A 139 -6.71 -1.64 -11.91
N ALA A 140 -5.98 -0.72 -12.57
CA ALA A 140 -4.75 -0.15 -12.02
C ALA A 140 -4.96 0.49 -10.64
N LYS A 141 -6.07 1.21 -10.44
CA LYS A 141 -6.45 1.79 -9.13
C LYS A 141 -6.68 0.71 -8.07
N MET A 142 -7.36 -0.39 -8.40
CA MET A 142 -7.62 -1.48 -7.46
C MET A 142 -6.33 -2.23 -7.07
N LEU A 143 -5.46 -2.50 -8.04
CA LEU A 143 -4.16 -3.12 -7.79
C LEU A 143 -3.25 -2.20 -6.97
N TRP A 144 -3.25 -0.91 -7.27
CA TRP A 144 -2.60 0.11 -6.43
C TRP A 144 -3.13 0.10 -5.00
N LEU A 145 -4.45 0.03 -4.82
CA LEU A 145 -5.05 -0.05 -3.50
C LEU A 145 -4.57 -1.30 -2.74
N PHE A 146 -4.41 -2.43 -3.44
CA PHE A 146 -3.84 -3.66 -2.87
C PHE A 146 -2.38 -3.50 -2.45
N TYR A 147 -1.56 -2.76 -3.19
CA TYR A 147 -0.20 -2.44 -2.78
C TYR A 147 -0.17 -1.57 -1.52
N VAL A 148 -0.93 -0.47 -1.49
CA VAL A 148 -0.94 0.40 -0.29
C VAL A 148 -1.63 -0.29 0.91
N SER A 149 -2.48 -1.29 0.68
CA SER A 149 -3.05 -2.11 1.75
C SER A 149 -1.97 -2.78 2.61
N LYS A 150 -0.83 -3.13 2.01
CA LYS A 150 0.29 -3.77 2.71
C LYS A 150 0.97 -2.86 3.73
N ILE A 151 0.89 -1.55 3.54
CA ILE A 151 1.36 -0.56 4.52
C ILE A 151 0.48 -0.64 5.77
N PHE A 152 -0.83 -0.82 5.62
CA PHE A 152 -1.73 -0.97 6.76
C PHE A 152 -1.51 -2.30 7.50
N GLU A 153 -1.16 -3.38 6.80
CA GLU A 153 -0.81 -4.67 7.41
C GLU A 153 0.46 -4.60 8.29
N PHE A 154 1.33 -3.60 8.14
CA PHE A 154 2.44 -3.39 9.08
C PHE A 154 1.96 -3.11 10.50
N VAL A 155 0.76 -2.55 10.66
CA VAL A 155 0.13 -2.28 11.96
C VAL A 155 -0.17 -3.57 12.72
N ASP A 156 -0.43 -4.69 12.04
CA ASP A 156 -0.58 -6.00 12.69
C ASP A 156 0.67 -6.35 13.50
N THR A 157 1.85 -6.12 12.92
CA THR A 157 3.12 -6.40 13.59
C THR A 157 3.35 -5.42 14.75
N LEU A 158 2.97 -4.15 14.60
CA LEU A 158 3.03 -3.19 15.71
C LEU A 158 2.13 -3.61 16.87
N ILE A 159 0.92 -4.09 16.59
CA ILE A 159 0.00 -4.65 17.60
C ILE A 159 0.64 -5.85 18.30
N MET A 160 1.31 -6.76 17.56
CA MET A 160 2.04 -7.88 18.15
C MET A 160 3.15 -7.41 19.10
N VAL A 161 3.93 -6.41 18.71
CA VAL A 161 4.98 -5.79 19.54
C VAL A 161 4.38 -5.23 20.84
N LEU A 162 3.32 -4.42 20.75
CA LEU A 162 2.67 -3.80 21.91
C LEU A 162 2.03 -4.83 22.85
N LYS A 163 1.53 -5.95 22.31
CA LYS A 163 1.01 -7.09 23.08
C LYS A 163 2.10 -8.00 23.65
N LYS A 164 3.39 -7.74 23.35
CA LYS A 164 4.53 -8.63 23.63
C LYS A 164 4.36 -10.04 23.06
N ASN A 165 3.67 -10.16 21.92
CA ASN A 165 3.41 -11.45 21.30
C ASN A 165 4.54 -11.87 20.35
N ASN A 166 5.76 -11.98 20.90
CA ASN A 166 6.98 -12.17 20.09
C ASN A 166 7.00 -13.50 19.32
N HIS A 167 6.24 -14.51 19.75
CA HIS A 167 6.09 -15.76 19.01
C HIS A 167 5.47 -15.56 17.61
N GLN A 168 4.57 -14.58 17.45
CA GLN A 168 3.97 -14.27 16.14
C GLN A 168 4.91 -13.45 15.25
N ILE A 169 5.88 -12.74 15.83
CA ILE A 169 6.91 -11.96 15.10
C ILE A 169 8.03 -12.90 14.66
N SER A 170 7.69 -13.85 13.79
CA SER A 170 8.63 -14.82 13.23
C SER A 170 9.41 -14.23 12.05
N PHE A 171 10.51 -14.88 11.67
CA PHE A 171 11.22 -14.56 10.42
C PHE A 171 10.27 -14.60 9.21
N LEU A 172 9.41 -15.63 9.13
CA LEU A 172 8.46 -15.78 8.03
C LEU A 172 7.47 -14.61 7.98
N HIS A 173 6.98 -14.14 9.12
CA HIS A 173 6.07 -13.00 9.20
C HIS A 173 6.73 -11.71 8.68
N LEU A 174 7.92 -11.37 9.19
CA LEU A 174 8.65 -10.17 8.76
C LEU A 174 9.07 -10.24 7.30
N TYR A 175 9.52 -11.42 6.84
CA TYR A 175 9.84 -11.68 5.45
C TYR A 175 8.62 -11.47 4.56
N HIS A 176 7.49 -12.12 4.90
CA HIS A 176 6.25 -12.04 4.13
C HIS A 176 5.77 -10.60 3.96
N HIS A 177 5.63 -9.84 5.05
CA HIS A 177 5.14 -8.46 4.98
C HIS A 177 6.09 -7.54 4.22
N SER A 178 7.40 -7.72 4.37
CA SER A 178 8.40 -6.95 3.61
C SER A 178 8.37 -7.32 2.12
N SER A 179 8.36 -8.62 1.80
CA SER A 179 8.42 -9.11 0.42
C SER A 179 7.14 -8.81 -0.34
N ILE A 180 5.96 -8.92 0.27
CA ILE A 180 4.69 -8.70 -0.44
C ILE A 180 4.51 -7.23 -0.79
N LEU A 181 4.92 -6.30 0.07
CA LEU A 181 4.94 -4.86 -0.26
C LEU A 181 5.86 -4.60 -1.46
N LEU A 182 7.08 -5.17 -1.45
CA LEU A 182 8.03 -4.99 -2.53
C LEU A 182 7.53 -5.58 -3.86
N VAL A 183 7.07 -6.84 -3.83
CA VAL A 183 6.62 -7.57 -5.02
C VAL A 183 5.42 -6.86 -5.63
N THR A 184 4.41 -6.50 -4.84
CA THR A 184 3.22 -5.81 -5.35
C THR A 184 3.55 -4.42 -5.89
N GLY A 185 4.41 -3.66 -5.21
CA GLY A 185 4.87 -2.35 -5.69
C GLY A 185 5.61 -2.45 -7.02
N VAL A 186 6.50 -3.44 -7.16
CA VAL A 186 7.20 -3.74 -8.41
C VAL A 186 6.22 -4.17 -9.51
N SER A 187 5.29 -5.07 -9.21
CA SER A 187 4.28 -5.52 -10.18
C SER A 187 3.50 -4.34 -10.76
N ILE A 188 3.01 -3.44 -9.90
CA ILE A 188 2.20 -2.28 -10.35
C ILE A 188 3.06 -1.24 -11.08
N PHE A 189 4.32 -1.09 -10.66
CA PHE A 189 5.27 -0.20 -11.33
C PHE A 189 5.47 -0.55 -12.81
N TYR A 190 5.59 -1.85 -13.13
CA TYR A 190 5.80 -2.34 -14.50
C TYR A 190 4.50 -2.70 -15.23
N SER A 191 3.49 -3.18 -14.51
CA SER A 191 2.33 -3.89 -15.04
C SER A 191 1.10 -3.71 -14.13
N PRO A 192 0.44 -2.53 -14.11
CA PRO A 192 -0.71 -2.24 -13.27
C PRO A 192 -2.02 -2.84 -13.85
N GLY A 193 -2.00 -4.14 -14.18
CA GLY A 193 -3.09 -4.88 -14.81
C GLY A 193 -2.59 -6.18 -15.43
N GLY A 194 -3.48 -6.89 -16.13
CA GLY A 194 -3.15 -8.14 -16.81
C GLY A 194 -2.91 -9.34 -15.89
N GLU A 195 -2.23 -10.39 -16.39
CA GLU A 195 -1.69 -11.50 -15.59
C GLU A 195 -0.40 -11.18 -14.81
#